data_AF-A0A940RSG0-F1
#
_entry.id   AF-A0A940RSG0-F1
#
_cell.length_a   1.000
_cell.length_b   1.000
_cell.length_c   1.000
_cell.angle_alpha   90.00
_cell.angle_beta   90.00
_cell.angle_gamma   90.00
#
_symmetry.space_group_name_H-M   'P 1'
#
loop_
_entity.id
_entity.type
_entity.pdbx_description
1 polymer ?
#
loop_
_entity_poly.entity_id
_entity_poly.type
_entity_poly.pdbx_seq_one_letter_code
_entity_poly.pdbx_strand_id
1 'polypeptide(L)'
;MGGCCGCEVEVRRLQDRQRRVLWVVLAINAVTFVGMVAASAHAGSSALLSGALDNLGDALTYGLSLLVVTRSLVAKARVALFKAVLILLAALLVAGSIAFRLFVDPVVPVFGTMGWAGGINLVANLACLWLLRPHRHGDVNLASAYECARNDIADGLAVLAASAGVWWTGAGWPDLLVAALLLAVFLRSAWRVFRAARRALAGGAEADAGR
;
A
#
# COMPACT_ATOMS: atom_id res chain seq x y z
N MET A 1 35.22 -1.99 -32.70
CA MET A 1 33.76 -2.25 -32.61
C MET A 1 33.44 -3.12 -31.39
N GLY A 2 33.63 -2.61 -30.16
CA GLY A 2 33.46 -3.39 -28.91
C GLY A 2 32.37 -2.88 -27.95
N GLY A 3 31.54 -1.91 -28.36
CA GLY A 3 30.71 -1.12 -27.44
C GLY A 3 29.29 -1.63 -27.16
N CYS A 4 28.73 -2.57 -27.94
CA CYS A 4 27.31 -2.91 -27.82
C CYS A 4 27.00 -4.07 -26.85
N CYS A 5 27.93 -5.01 -26.63
CA CYS A 5 27.66 -6.19 -25.80
C CYS A 5 27.70 -5.89 -24.29
N GLY A 6 28.55 -4.95 -23.86
CA GLY A 6 28.63 -4.54 -22.45
C GLY A 6 27.39 -3.79 -21.97
N CYS A 7 26.77 -3.00 -22.84
CA CYS A 7 25.59 -2.20 -22.50
C CYS A 7 24.35 -3.07 -22.25
N GLU A 8 24.14 -4.12 -23.06
CA GLU A 8 23.03 -5.06 -22.84
C GLU A 8 23.16 -5.88 -21.56
N VAL A 9 24.39 -6.29 -21.20
CA VAL A 9 24.67 -7.05 -19.97
C VAL A 9 24.45 -6.17 -18.73
N GLU A 10 24.88 -4.91 -18.76
CA GLU A 10 24.68 -3.93 -17.69
C GLU A 10 23.18 -3.66 -17.46
N VAL A 11 22.41 -3.46 -18.55
CA VAL A 11 20.97 -3.21 -18.49
C VAL A 11 20.21 -4.41 -17.92
N ARG A 12 20.54 -5.65 -18.34
CA ARG A 12 19.92 -6.87 -17.78
C ARG A 12 20.21 -7.04 -16.30
N ARG A 13 21.45 -6.78 -15.85
CA ARG A 13 21.82 -6.84 -14.42
C ARG A 13 21.04 -5.83 -13.58
N LEU A 14 20.85 -4.62 -14.09
CA LEU A 14 20.04 -3.60 -13.42
C LEU A 14 18.56 -4.02 -13.30
N GLN A 15 17.99 -4.57 -14.38
CA GLN A 15 16.63 -5.09 -14.39
C GLN A 15 16.44 -6.27 -13.42
N ASP A 16 17.40 -7.20 -13.36
CA ASP A 16 17.37 -8.32 -12.42
C ASP A 16 17.46 -7.87 -10.96
N ARG A 17 18.24 -6.82 -10.68
CA ARG A 17 18.34 -6.24 -9.34
C ARG A 17 17.04 -5.55 -8.93
N GLN A 18 16.45 -4.76 -9.83
CA GLN A 18 15.15 -4.11 -9.63
C GLN A 18 14.03 -5.12 -9.39
N ARG A 19 13.98 -6.20 -10.20
CA ARG A 19 13.02 -7.30 -10.05
C ARG A 19 13.19 -8.02 -8.72
N ARG A 20 14.42 -8.27 -8.28
CA ARG A 20 14.71 -8.84 -6.96
C ARG A 20 14.21 -7.95 -5.82
N VAL A 21 14.45 -6.64 -5.91
CA VAL A 21 13.96 -5.67 -4.91
C VAL A 21 12.45 -5.69 -4.82
N LEU A 22 11.74 -5.65 -5.95
CA LEU A 22 10.27 -5.73 -5.99
C LEU A 22 9.73 -7.02 -5.35
N TRP A 23 10.37 -8.17 -5.60
CA TRP A 23 10.00 -9.43 -4.95
C TRP A 23 10.20 -9.39 -3.43
N VAL A 24 11.27 -8.78 -2.95
CA VAL A 24 11.54 -8.63 -1.51
C VAL A 24 10.48 -7.73 -0.86
N VAL A 25 10.21 -6.56 -1.44
CA VAL A 25 9.18 -5.63 -0.92
C VAL A 25 7.79 -6.26 -0.94
N LEU A 26 7.46 -7.01 -1.99
CA LEU A 26 6.22 -7.78 -2.08
C LEU A 26 6.11 -8.81 -0.94
N ALA A 27 7.16 -9.59 -0.71
CA ALA A 27 7.17 -10.60 0.33
C ALA A 27 7.02 -9.98 1.73
N ILE A 28 7.70 -8.87 2.00
CA ILE A 28 7.57 -8.13 3.26
C ILE A 28 6.12 -7.71 3.48
N ASN A 29 5.51 -7.03 2.50
CA ASN A 29 4.12 -6.56 2.59
C ASN A 29 3.10 -7.70 2.75
N ALA A 30 3.29 -8.82 2.05
CA ALA A 30 2.42 -9.99 2.19
C ALA A 30 2.52 -10.61 3.59
N VAL A 31 3.72 -10.74 4.14
CA VAL A 31 3.93 -11.29 5.50
C VAL A 31 3.36 -10.36 6.56
N THR A 32 3.62 -9.06 6.45
CA THR A 32 3.07 -8.08 7.40
C THR A 32 1.56 -8.00 7.31
N PHE A 33 0.96 -8.07 6.12
CA PHE A 33 -0.50 -8.15 5.94
C PHE A 33 -1.10 -9.29 6.77
N VAL A 34 -0.59 -10.51 6.62
CA VAL A 34 -1.11 -11.69 7.33
C VAL A 34 -0.99 -11.50 8.84
N GLY A 35 0.18 -11.05 9.33
CA GLY A 35 0.40 -10.79 10.75
C GLY A 35 -0.52 -9.69 11.30
N MET A 36 -0.73 -8.62 10.52
CA MET A 36 -1.56 -7.48 10.91
C MET A 36 -3.05 -7.79 10.90
N VAL A 37 -3.54 -8.65 10.00
CA VAL A 37 -4.93 -9.15 10.05
C VAL A 37 -5.15 -9.96 11.33
N ALA A 38 -4.25 -10.88 11.66
CA ALA A 38 -4.34 -11.65 12.89
C ALA A 38 -4.29 -10.75 14.14
N ALA A 39 -3.37 -9.78 14.17
CA ALA A 39 -3.27 -8.81 15.25
C ALA A 39 -4.49 -7.89 15.33
N SER A 40 -5.06 -7.45 14.20
CA SER A 40 -6.27 -6.63 14.16
C SER A 40 -7.49 -7.37 14.71
N ALA A 41 -7.65 -8.65 14.35
CA ALA A 41 -8.71 -9.50 14.86
C ALA A 41 -8.56 -9.74 16.36
N HIS A 42 -7.34 -10.06 16.83
CA HIS A 42 -7.07 -10.28 18.25
C HIS A 42 -7.21 -9.00 19.08
N ALA A 43 -6.69 -7.88 18.58
CA ALA A 43 -6.76 -6.61 19.27
C ALA A 43 -8.16 -6.03 19.27
N GLY A 44 -9.00 -6.43 18.31
CA GLY A 44 -10.17 -5.67 17.93
C GLY A 44 -9.74 -4.24 17.61
N SER A 45 -8.93 -3.99 16.58
CA SER A 45 -8.57 -2.63 16.10
C SER A 45 -8.90 -2.38 14.61
N SER A 46 -9.62 -1.28 14.33
CA SER A 46 -9.96 -0.84 12.97
C SER A 46 -8.79 -0.10 12.31
N ALA A 47 -7.97 0.61 13.10
CA ALA A 47 -6.78 1.27 12.56
C ALA A 47 -5.73 0.23 12.11
N LEU A 48 -5.53 -0.86 12.88
CA LEU A 48 -4.69 -1.99 12.46
C LEU A 48 -5.23 -2.66 11.20
N LEU A 49 -6.56 -2.82 11.08
CA LEU A 49 -7.18 -3.39 9.87
C LEU A 49 -6.88 -2.54 8.65
N SER A 50 -6.98 -1.21 8.78
CA SER A 50 -6.65 -0.27 7.70
C SER A 50 -5.21 -0.43 7.24
N GLY A 51 -4.25 -0.48 8.18
CA GLY A 51 -2.83 -0.70 7.86
C GLY A 51 -2.56 -2.07 7.23
N ALA A 52 -3.28 -3.12 7.65
CA ALA A 52 -3.16 -4.44 7.03
C ALA A 52 -3.62 -4.40 5.55
N LEU A 53 -4.77 -3.79 5.28
CA LEU A 53 -5.33 -3.70 3.94
C LEU A 53 -4.47 -2.84 3.01
N ASP A 54 -3.76 -1.85 3.54
CA ASP A 54 -2.77 -1.08 2.77
C ASP A 54 -1.64 -1.98 2.26
N ASN A 55 -1.02 -2.74 3.17
CA ASN A 55 0.05 -3.68 2.81
C ASN A 55 -0.42 -4.71 1.76
N LEU A 56 -1.68 -5.16 1.85
CA LEU A 56 -2.26 -6.04 0.82
C LEU A 56 -2.35 -5.33 -0.53
N GLY A 57 -2.87 -4.10 -0.54
CA GLY A 57 -2.95 -3.28 -1.75
C GLY A 57 -1.60 -3.06 -2.39
N ASP A 58 -0.58 -2.83 -1.57
CA ASP A 58 0.81 -2.64 -2.00
C ASP A 58 1.45 -3.93 -2.51
N ALA A 59 1.32 -5.05 -1.79
CA ALA A 59 1.78 -6.37 -2.25
C ALA A 59 1.17 -6.75 -3.62
N LEU A 60 -0.13 -6.53 -3.79
CA LEU A 60 -0.81 -6.78 -5.07
C LEU A 60 -0.34 -5.81 -6.15
N THR A 61 -0.16 -4.54 -5.82
CA THR A 61 0.39 -3.55 -6.77
C THR A 61 1.78 -3.95 -7.24
N TYR A 62 2.67 -4.36 -6.33
CA TYR A 62 4.02 -4.83 -6.67
C TYR A 62 3.98 -6.10 -7.51
N GLY A 63 3.06 -7.03 -7.21
CA GLY A 63 2.83 -8.23 -8.01
C GLY A 63 2.40 -7.90 -9.43
N LEU A 64 1.45 -6.98 -9.62
CA LEU A 64 1.06 -6.53 -10.95
C LEU A 64 2.17 -5.76 -11.66
N SER A 65 2.93 -4.91 -10.96
CA SER A 65 4.08 -4.21 -11.53
C SER A 65 5.11 -5.19 -12.08
N LEU A 66 5.37 -6.31 -11.39
CA LEU A 66 6.25 -7.38 -11.88
C LEU A 66 5.72 -8.08 -13.14
N LEU A 67 4.40 -8.19 -13.30
CA LEU A 67 3.76 -8.83 -14.46
C LEU A 67 3.64 -7.89 -15.68
N VAL A 68 3.64 -6.57 -15.46
CA VAL A 68 3.29 -5.56 -16.48
C VAL A 68 4.49 -4.72 -16.94
N VAL A 69 5.72 -5.06 -16.53
CA VAL A 69 6.97 -4.31 -16.82
C VAL A 69 7.17 -3.94 -18.31
N THR A 70 6.61 -4.69 -19.26
CA THR A 70 6.85 -4.51 -20.71
C THR A 70 5.65 -4.03 -21.54
N ARG A 71 4.57 -3.52 -20.92
CA ARG A 71 3.31 -3.24 -21.64
C ARG A 71 3.00 -1.75 -21.84
N SER A 72 2.15 -1.48 -22.84
CA SER A 72 1.71 -0.15 -23.31
C SER A 72 1.09 0.73 -22.20
N LEU A 73 0.95 2.04 -22.48
CA LEU A 73 0.30 3.00 -21.58
C LEU A 73 -1.09 2.54 -21.11
N VAL A 74 -1.84 1.85 -21.99
CA VAL A 74 -3.15 1.26 -21.67
C VAL A 74 -3.04 0.17 -20.60
N ALA A 75 -2.00 -0.66 -20.64
CA ALA A 75 -1.80 -1.69 -19.61
C ALA A 75 -1.46 -1.08 -18.25
N LYS A 76 -0.63 -0.03 -18.21
CA LYS A 76 -0.34 0.72 -16.97
C LYS A 76 -1.62 1.35 -16.40
N ALA A 77 -2.49 1.89 -17.26
CA ALA A 77 -3.77 2.45 -16.84
C ALA A 77 -4.72 1.36 -16.29
N ARG A 78 -4.73 0.15 -16.85
CA ARG A 78 -5.49 -0.99 -16.30
C ARG A 78 -4.99 -1.42 -14.93
N VAL A 79 -3.66 -1.46 -14.71
CA VAL A 79 -3.07 -1.73 -13.39
C VAL A 79 -3.48 -0.66 -12.38
N ALA A 80 -3.45 0.62 -12.77
CA ALA A 80 -3.90 1.71 -11.92
C ALA A 80 -5.41 1.61 -11.57
N LEU A 81 -6.27 1.21 -12.52
CA LEU A 81 -7.68 0.94 -12.23
C LEU A 81 -7.85 -0.20 -11.22
N PHE A 82 -7.10 -1.30 -11.41
CA PHE A 82 -7.13 -2.41 -10.46
C PHE A 82 -6.72 -1.98 -9.06
N LYS A 83 -5.63 -1.19 -8.94
CA LYS A 83 -5.23 -0.58 -7.66
C LYS A 83 -6.35 0.29 -7.06
N ALA A 84 -7.03 1.10 -7.86
CA ALA A 84 -8.13 1.92 -7.36
C ALA A 84 -9.30 1.08 -6.81
N VAL A 85 -9.62 -0.05 -7.46
CA VAL A 85 -10.63 -1.00 -6.97
C VAL A 85 -10.21 -1.64 -5.65
N LEU A 86 -8.95 -2.06 -5.53
CA LEU A 86 -8.42 -2.62 -4.28
C LEU A 86 -8.49 -1.63 -3.12
N ILE A 87 -8.07 -0.37 -3.34
CA ILE A 87 -8.14 0.67 -2.31
C ILE A 87 -9.60 0.94 -1.92
N LEU A 88 -10.53 0.93 -2.88
CA LEU A 88 -11.95 1.11 -2.59
C LEU A 88 -12.52 -0.05 -1.77
N LEU A 89 -12.19 -1.30 -2.10
CA LEU A 89 -12.59 -2.47 -1.32
C LEU A 89 -12.03 -2.41 0.10
N ALA A 90 -10.75 -2.06 0.26
CA ALA A 90 -10.14 -1.84 1.55
C ALA A 90 -10.87 -0.77 2.36
N ALA A 91 -11.17 0.38 1.74
CA ALA A 91 -11.94 1.45 2.35
C ALA A 91 -13.33 0.98 2.82
N LEU A 92 -14.04 0.21 2.00
CA LEU A 92 -15.36 -0.33 2.38
C LEU A 92 -15.28 -1.33 3.55
N LEU A 93 -14.24 -2.17 3.60
CA LEU A 93 -14.01 -3.08 4.72
C LEU A 93 -13.71 -2.32 6.02
N VAL A 94 -12.88 -1.29 5.98
CA VAL A 94 -12.59 -0.43 7.14
C VAL A 94 -13.84 0.35 7.57
N ALA A 95 -14.61 0.89 6.62
CA ALA A 95 -15.88 1.55 6.92
C ALA A 95 -16.87 0.61 7.61
N GLY A 96 -16.97 -0.63 7.11
CA GLY A 96 -17.76 -1.69 7.72
C GLY A 96 -17.28 -2.05 9.13
N SER A 97 -15.97 -2.15 9.35
CA SER A 97 -15.41 -2.46 10.68
C SER A 97 -15.64 -1.33 11.68
N ILE A 98 -15.55 -0.06 11.24
CA ILE A 98 -15.90 1.11 12.06
C ILE A 98 -17.38 1.08 12.43
N ALA A 99 -18.28 0.88 11.45
CA ALA A 99 -19.72 0.81 11.69
C ALA A 99 -20.09 -0.33 12.65
N PHE A 100 -19.50 -1.51 12.46
CA PHE A 100 -19.71 -2.66 13.35
C PHE A 100 -19.36 -2.33 14.79
N ARG A 101 -18.26 -1.62 15.04
CA ARG A 101 -17.83 -1.24 16.40
C ARG A 101 -18.63 -0.12 17.01
N LEU A 102 -19.18 0.76 16.19
CA LEU A 102 -20.03 1.85 16.67
C LEU A 102 -21.43 1.36 17.05
N PHE A 103 -21.99 0.41 16.30
CA PHE A 103 -23.40 0.05 16.41
C PHE A 103 -23.67 -1.36 16.94
N VAL A 104 -22.71 -2.28 16.84
CA VAL A 104 -22.92 -3.70 17.17
C VAL A 104 -22.06 -4.14 18.35
N ASP A 105 -20.75 -3.90 18.30
CA ASP A 105 -19.82 -4.37 19.34
C ASP A 105 -18.79 -3.28 19.72
N PRO A 106 -19.14 -2.38 20.66
CA PRO A 106 -18.23 -1.36 21.17
C PRO A 106 -17.14 -1.97 22.04
N VAL A 107 -16.08 -2.47 21.41
CA VAL A 107 -14.90 -3.02 22.09
C VAL A 107 -13.81 -1.96 22.25
N VAL A 108 -13.16 -1.96 23.41
CA VAL A 108 -11.91 -1.20 23.60
C VAL A 108 -10.76 -2.04 23.05
N PRO A 109 -10.03 -1.54 22.03
CA PRO A 109 -8.94 -2.31 21.44
C PRO A 109 -7.83 -2.61 22.44
N VAL A 110 -7.19 -3.76 22.31
CA VAL A 110 -6.03 -4.12 23.14
C VAL A 110 -4.81 -3.31 22.68
N PHE A 111 -4.53 -2.20 23.38
CA PHE A 111 -3.43 -1.29 23.06
C PHE A 111 -2.07 -2.00 22.96
N GLY A 112 -1.83 -3.04 23.78
CA GLY A 112 -0.60 -3.82 23.72
C GLY A 112 -0.40 -4.45 22.33
N THR A 113 -1.42 -5.15 21.83
CA THR A 113 -1.42 -5.77 20.50
C THR A 113 -1.35 -4.74 19.38
N MET A 114 -2.07 -3.62 19.50
CA MET A 114 -1.98 -2.51 18.55
C MET A 114 -0.56 -1.94 18.45
N GLY A 115 0.07 -1.69 19.60
CA GLY A 115 1.38 -1.05 19.66
C GLY A 115 2.48 -1.91 19.03
N TRP A 116 2.62 -3.17 19.46
CA TRP A 116 3.68 -4.01 18.91
C TRP A 116 3.42 -4.40 17.45
N ALA A 117 2.17 -4.67 17.06
CA ALA A 117 1.86 -5.03 15.68
C ALA A 117 2.06 -3.83 14.74
N GLY A 118 1.56 -2.65 15.13
CA GLY A 118 1.80 -1.40 14.42
C GLY A 118 3.30 -1.06 14.35
N GLY A 119 4.06 -1.35 15.40
CA GLY A 119 5.51 -1.18 15.43
C GLY A 119 6.25 -2.09 14.45
N ILE A 120 5.90 -3.38 14.41
CA ILE A 120 6.44 -4.33 13.42
C ILE A 120 6.12 -3.86 12.00
N ASN A 121 4.89 -3.40 11.77
CA ASN A 121 4.48 -2.90 10.47
C ASN A 121 5.28 -1.68 10.04
N LEU A 122 5.48 -0.73 10.94
CA LEU A 122 6.28 0.47 10.69
C LEU A 122 7.74 0.10 10.37
N VAL A 123 8.34 -0.82 11.12
CA VAL A 123 9.71 -1.30 10.86
C VAL A 123 9.82 -1.96 9.48
N ALA A 124 8.82 -2.76 9.09
CA ALA A 124 8.77 -3.37 7.78
C ALA A 124 8.67 -2.33 6.65
N ASN A 125 7.82 -1.31 6.80
CA ASN A 125 7.68 -0.24 5.82
C ASN A 125 8.94 0.64 5.72
N LEU A 126 9.63 0.86 6.85
CA LEU A 126 10.95 1.50 6.86
C LEU A 126 12.01 0.65 6.13
N ALA A 127 11.98 -0.67 6.28
CA ALA A 127 12.87 -1.58 5.55
C ALA A 127 12.59 -1.54 4.04
N CYS A 128 11.31 -1.52 3.63
CA CYS A 128 10.89 -1.32 2.24
C CYS A 128 11.41 0.01 1.69
N LEU A 129 11.20 1.10 2.44
CA LEU A 129 11.69 2.44 2.05
C LEU A 129 13.21 2.45 1.86
N TRP A 130 13.96 1.84 2.78
CA TRP A 130 15.41 1.76 2.71
C TRP A 130 15.89 0.99 1.47
N LEU A 131 15.23 -0.14 1.16
CA LEU A 131 15.55 -0.97 -0.01
C LEU A 131 15.23 -0.26 -1.34
N LEU A 132 14.17 0.55 -1.35
CA LEU A 132 13.69 1.29 -2.52
C LEU A 132 14.43 2.63 -2.73
N ARG A 133 15.01 3.20 -1.68
CA ARG A 133 15.70 4.51 -1.70
C ARG A 133 16.72 4.68 -2.85
N PRO A 134 17.58 3.68 -3.19
CA PRO A 134 18.51 3.81 -4.31
C PRO A 134 17.84 3.90 -5.69
N HIS A 135 16.59 3.45 -5.79
CA HIS A 135 15.86 3.29 -7.06
C HIS A 135 14.81 4.40 -7.28
N ARG A 136 14.76 5.41 -6.40
CA ARG A 136 13.73 6.47 -6.38
C ARG A 136 13.66 7.37 -7.63
N HIS A 137 14.71 7.40 -8.45
CA HIS A 137 14.78 8.24 -9.67
C HIS A 137 14.95 7.42 -10.96
N GLY A 138 14.94 6.09 -10.86
CA GLY A 138 15.21 5.20 -11.99
C GLY A 138 13.92 4.73 -12.67
N ASP A 139 13.50 3.52 -12.34
CA ASP A 139 12.27 2.91 -12.88
C ASP A 139 11.04 3.54 -12.23
N VAL A 140 10.06 3.95 -13.05
CA VAL A 140 8.76 4.48 -12.64
C VAL A 140 8.05 3.53 -11.65
N ASN A 141 8.23 2.21 -11.80
CA ASN A 141 7.66 1.22 -10.89
C ASN A 141 8.29 1.28 -9.49
N LEU A 142 9.62 1.38 -9.39
CA LEU A 142 10.31 1.48 -8.10
C LEU A 142 10.17 2.88 -7.48
N ALA A 143 10.10 3.93 -8.29
CA ALA A 143 9.80 5.29 -7.82
C ALA A 143 8.38 5.35 -7.21
N SER A 144 7.39 4.72 -7.86
CA SER A 144 6.04 4.62 -7.30
C SER A 144 6.00 3.79 -6.02
N ALA A 145 6.76 2.70 -5.95
CA ALA A 145 6.88 1.89 -4.73
C ALA A 145 7.51 2.67 -3.57
N TYR A 146 8.51 3.50 -3.87
CA TYR A 146 9.14 4.36 -2.86
C TYR A 146 8.15 5.38 -2.27
N GLU A 147 7.31 5.99 -3.12
CA GLU A 147 6.28 6.92 -2.65
C GLU A 147 5.18 6.22 -1.84
N CYS A 148 4.82 4.99 -2.19
CA CYS A 148 3.94 4.15 -1.36
C CYS A 148 4.57 3.91 0.01
N ALA A 149 5.74 3.28 0.07
CA ALA A 149 6.43 2.98 1.34
C ALA A 149 6.62 4.22 2.24
N ARG A 150 6.74 5.41 1.66
CA ARG A 150 6.79 6.67 2.40
C ARG A 150 5.46 7.06 3.03
N ASN A 151 4.34 6.84 2.34
CA ASN A 151 3.00 7.08 2.89
C ASN A 151 2.69 6.05 3.99
N ASP A 152 3.08 4.79 3.82
CA ASP A 152 2.81 3.73 4.79
C ASP A 152 3.50 3.98 6.15
N ILE A 153 4.58 4.78 6.16
CA ILE A 153 5.21 5.26 7.40
C ILE A 153 4.27 6.21 8.15
N ALA A 154 3.61 7.14 7.45
CA ALA A 154 2.66 8.05 8.08
C ALA A 154 1.47 7.28 8.65
N ASP A 155 0.99 6.27 7.92
CA ASP A 155 -0.11 5.40 8.36
C ASP A 155 0.32 4.56 9.58
N GLY A 156 1.52 3.98 9.56
CA GLY A 156 2.09 3.27 10.71
C GLY A 156 2.22 4.15 11.95
N LEU A 157 2.67 5.40 11.80
CA LEU A 157 2.73 6.38 12.89
C LEU A 157 1.34 6.75 13.40
N ALA A 158 0.35 6.87 12.53
CA ALA A 158 -1.03 7.11 12.93
C ALA A 158 -1.60 5.96 13.78
N VAL A 159 -1.33 4.71 13.39
CA VAL A 159 -1.72 3.51 14.18
C VAL A 159 -1.04 3.49 15.55
N LEU A 160 0.25 3.83 15.63
CA LEU A 160 0.95 3.93 16.92
C LEU A 160 0.38 5.05 17.79
N ALA A 161 0.03 6.20 17.19
CA ALA A 161 -0.65 7.27 17.90
C ALA A 161 -2.05 6.84 18.39
N ALA A 162 -2.79 6.06 17.60
CA ALA A 162 -4.06 5.46 18.01
C ALA A 162 -3.87 4.54 19.23
N SER A 163 -2.87 3.67 19.18
CA SER A 163 -2.52 2.76 20.28
C SER A 163 -2.18 3.52 21.56
N ALA A 164 -1.38 4.58 21.47
CA ALA A 164 -1.05 5.44 22.60
C ALA A 164 -2.29 6.18 23.13
N GLY A 165 -3.18 6.62 22.24
CA GLY A 165 -4.46 7.22 22.58
C GLY A 165 -5.36 6.26 23.35
N VAL A 166 -5.52 5.03 22.87
CA VAL A 166 -6.32 3.99 23.55
C VAL A 166 -5.74 3.67 24.93
N TRP A 167 -4.40 3.58 25.04
CA TRP A 167 -3.73 3.38 26.33
C TRP A 167 -4.00 4.53 27.30
N TRP A 168 -3.94 5.78 26.83
CA TRP A 168 -4.12 6.95 27.68
C TRP A 168 -5.58 7.17 28.10
N THR A 169 -6.53 7.01 27.17
CA THR A 169 -7.95 7.28 27.44
C THR A 169 -8.69 6.08 28.01
N GLY A 170 -8.13 4.86 27.91
CA GLY A 170 -8.82 3.62 28.28
C GLY A 170 -10.08 3.34 27.45
N ALA A 171 -10.17 3.89 26.24
CA ALA A 171 -11.39 3.90 25.44
C ALA A 171 -11.09 3.60 23.95
N GLY A 172 -12.08 3.07 23.22
CA GLY A 172 -11.90 2.66 21.82
C GLY A 172 -12.01 3.78 20.78
N TRP A 173 -12.49 4.97 21.18
CA TRP A 173 -12.68 6.08 20.23
C TRP A 173 -11.40 6.59 19.53
N PRO A 174 -10.18 6.55 20.12
CA PRO A 174 -8.97 6.97 19.41
C PRO A 174 -8.63 6.06 18.22
N ASP A 175 -8.86 4.74 18.35
CA ASP A 175 -8.72 3.79 17.24
C ASP A 175 -9.72 4.09 16.12
N LEU A 176 -10.98 4.34 16.47
CA LEU A 176 -12.01 4.67 15.49
C LEU A 176 -11.76 6.01 14.78
N LEU A 177 -11.26 7.01 15.51
CA LEU A 177 -10.87 8.30 14.94
C LEU A 177 -9.76 8.11 13.90
N VAL A 178 -8.68 7.42 14.27
CA VAL A 178 -7.57 7.18 13.34
C VAL A 178 -8.01 6.31 12.16
N ALA A 179 -8.81 5.27 12.39
CA ALA A 179 -9.38 4.47 11.32
C ALA A 179 -10.24 5.30 10.35
N ALA A 180 -11.03 6.25 10.86
CA ALA A 180 -11.84 7.15 10.04
C ALA A 180 -10.97 8.13 9.22
N LEU A 181 -9.86 8.61 9.78
CA LEU A 181 -8.90 9.44 9.06
C LEU A 181 -8.22 8.65 7.93
N LEU A 182 -7.73 7.44 8.21
CA LEU A 182 -7.13 6.56 7.20
C LEU A 182 -8.13 6.19 6.11
N LEU A 183 -9.39 5.90 6.49
CA LEU A 183 -10.47 5.67 5.55
C LEU A 183 -10.66 6.87 4.59
N ALA A 184 -10.67 8.09 5.10
CA ALA A 184 -10.77 9.30 4.27
C ALA A 184 -9.58 9.43 3.30
N VAL A 185 -8.38 9.10 3.76
CA VAL A 185 -7.16 9.07 2.93
C VAL A 185 -7.30 8.01 1.82
N PHE A 186 -7.75 6.80 2.13
CA PHE A 186 -7.96 5.74 1.15
C PHE A 186 -9.00 6.11 0.10
N LEU A 187 -10.16 6.65 0.51
CA LEU A 187 -11.19 7.10 -0.42
C LEU A 187 -10.68 8.19 -1.37
N ARG A 188 -9.93 9.17 -0.84
CA ARG A 188 -9.29 10.21 -1.65
C ARG A 188 -8.26 9.62 -2.63
N SER A 189 -7.45 8.67 -2.18
CA SER A 189 -6.46 7.98 -3.00
C SER A 189 -7.11 7.15 -4.11
N ALA A 190 -8.13 6.34 -3.79
CA ALA A 190 -8.90 5.56 -4.75
C ALA A 190 -9.50 6.48 -5.84
N TRP A 191 -10.14 7.57 -5.44
CA TRP A 191 -10.74 8.53 -6.37
C TRP A 191 -9.70 9.22 -7.28
N ARG A 192 -8.54 9.58 -6.72
CA ARG A 192 -7.44 10.18 -7.49
C ARG A 192 -6.88 9.20 -8.52
N VAL A 193 -6.56 7.97 -8.09
CA VAL A 193 -5.99 6.93 -8.97
C VAL A 193 -7.00 6.53 -10.05
N PHE A 194 -8.27 6.34 -9.68
CA PHE A 194 -9.34 6.03 -10.63
C PHE A 194 -9.49 7.09 -11.73
N ARG A 195 -9.54 8.38 -11.36
CA ARG A 195 -9.64 9.48 -12.34
C ARG A 195 -8.43 9.56 -13.25
N ALA A 196 -7.22 9.39 -12.69
CA ALA A 196 -5.98 9.39 -13.49
C ALA A 196 -5.98 8.24 -14.50
N ALA A 197 -6.35 7.04 -14.07
CA ALA A 197 -6.41 5.86 -14.93
C ALA A 197 -7.47 5.98 -16.03
N ARG A 198 -8.67 6.52 -15.72
CA ARG A 198 -9.71 6.78 -16.73
C ARG A 198 -9.28 7.78 -17.79
N ARG A 199 -8.59 8.86 -17.41
CA ARG A 199 -8.04 9.84 -18.36
C ARG A 199 -6.99 9.21 -19.27
N ALA A 200 -6.11 8.37 -18.72
CA ALA A 200 -5.10 7.67 -19.49
C ALA A 200 -5.70 6.68 -20.50
N LEU A 201 -6.81 6.02 -20.15
CA LEU A 201 -7.53 5.14 -21.08
C LEU A 201 -8.27 5.91 -22.18
N ALA A 202 -8.90 7.04 -21.85
CA ALA A 202 -9.58 7.88 -22.82
C ALA A 202 -8.59 8.46 -23.86
N GLY A 203 -7.48 9.05 -23.40
CA GLY A 203 -6.46 9.57 -24.31
C GLY A 203 -5.68 8.49 -25.07
N GLY A 204 -5.59 7.27 -24.52
CA GLY A 204 -5.03 6.12 -25.22
C GLY A 204 -5.93 5.61 -26.35
N ALA A 205 -7.26 5.65 -26.16
CA ALA A 205 -8.22 5.28 -27.19
C ALA A 205 -8.25 6.27 -28.35
N GLU A 206 -8.07 7.57 -28.08
CA GLU A 206 -7.96 8.61 -29.11
C GLU A 206 -6.68 8.48 -29.95
N ALA A 207 -5.57 8.08 -29.34
CA ALA A 207 -4.30 7.87 -30.04
C ALA A 207 -4.27 6.60 -30.93
N ASP A 208 -5.03 5.57 -30.58
CA ASP A 208 -5.19 4.34 -31.39
C ASP A 208 -6.23 4.52 -32.51
N ALA A 209 -7.24 5.38 -32.33
CA ALA A 209 -8.27 5.66 -33.34
C ALA A 209 -7.81 6.64 -34.44
N GLY A 210 -6.68 7.32 -34.25
CA GLY A 210 -6.04 8.21 -35.22
C GLY A 210 -4.94 7.56 -36.06
N ARG A 211 -4.75 6.24 -35.95
CA ARG A 211 -3.89 5.41 -36.80
C ARG A 211 -4.72 4.54 -37.74
#